data_AF-A0A1A9ZTN7-F1
#
_entry.id   AF-A0A1A9ZTN7-F1
#
_cell.length_a   1.000
_cell.length_b   1.000
_cell.length_c   1.000
_cell.angle_alpha   90.00
_cell.angle_beta   90.00
_cell.angle_gamma   90.00
#
_symmetry.space_group_name_H-M   'P 1'
#
loop_
_entity.id
_entity.type
_entity.pdbx_description
1 polymer ?
#
loop_
_entity_poly.entity_id
_entity_poly.type
_entity_poly.pdbx_seq_one_letter_code
_entity_poly.pdbx_strand_id
1 'polypeptide(L)'
;MVEKKAAEDYAKLFQSISLDKEVNPIYMNIEDMLARLDELETLLANVKAENNIIVDQYTNNIVGFAKEFRILKERIDTLENFVGLVNNNVNEVEKSLDIAENELNITDYSLKGLIFKPFLSKSKSGNQVSLDSSIEETIIPTNIKNNEFHPVEIFKTDNYFK
;
A
#
# COMPACT_ATOMS: atom_id res chain seq x y z
N MET A 1 73.39 -33.56 58.04
CA MET A 1 73.38 -32.08 57.85
C MET A 1 72.82 -31.69 56.47
N VAL A 2 73.20 -32.39 55.39
CA VAL A 2 72.67 -32.17 54.02
C VAL A 2 71.17 -32.45 53.90
N GLU A 3 70.67 -33.55 54.48
CA GLU A 3 69.25 -33.93 54.43
C GLU A 3 68.33 -32.91 55.11
N LYS A 4 68.78 -32.33 56.23
CA LYS A 4 68.01 -31.31 56.95
C LYS A 4 67.87 -30.03 56.12
N LYS A 5 68.95 -29.63 55.42
CA LYS A 5 68.93 -28.48 54.52
C LYS A 5 68.04 -28.73 53.30
N ALA A 6 68.10 -29.92 52.71
CA ALA A 6 67.22 -30.30 51.62
C ALA A 6 65.74 -30.26 52.05
N ALA A 7 65.41 -30.81 53.23
CA ALA A 7 64.06 -30.75 53.77
C ALA A 7 63.57 -29.31 54.01
N GLU A 8 64.44 -28.43 54.54
CA GLU A 8 64.15 -27.00 54.72
C GLU A 8 63.93 -26.27 53.39
N ASP A 9 64.72 -26.58 52.36
CA ASP A 9 64.59 -25.98 51.03
C ASP A 9 63.32 -26.45 50.31
N TYR A 10 62.94 -27.74 50.42
CA TYR A 10 61.65 -28.23 49.91
C TYR A 10 60.45 -27.63 50.67
N ALA A 11 60.54 -27.50 52.00
CA ALA A 11 59.48 -26.87 52.79
C ALA A 11 59.25 -25.41 52.39
N LYS A 12 60.32 -24.66 52.06
CA LYS A 12 60.21 -23.30 51.53
C LYS A 12 59.49 -23.25 50.19
N LEU A 13 59.69 -24.24 49.31
CA LEU A 13 59.00 -24.30 48.02
C LEU A 13 57.47 -24.39 48.22
N PHE A 14 57.02 -25.29 49.10
CA PHE A 14 55.59 -25.43 49.44
C PHE A 14 55.02 -24.21 50.17
N GLN A 15 55.83 -23.51 50.97
CA GLN A 15 55.42 -22.25 51.60
C GLN A 15 55.39 -21.07 50.61
N SER A 16 56.22 -21.12 49.55
CA SER A 16 56.30 -20.07 48.53
C SER A 16 55.22 -20.19 47.45
N ILE A 17 54.74 -21.41 47.19
CA ILE A 17 53.63 -21.68 46.29
C ILE A 17 52.33 -21.49 47.08
N SER A 18 51.78 -20.28 46.99
CA SER A 18 50.46 -20.01 47.56
C SER A 18 49.41 -20.44 46.54
N LEU A 19 48.96 -21.68 46.65
CA LEU A 19 47.91 -22.26 45.80
C LEU A 19 46.66 -21.36 45.79
N ASP A 20 46.34 -20.73 46.92
CA ASP A 20 45.22 -19.78 47.05
C ASP A 20 45.37 -18.58 46.11
N LYS A 21 46.59 -18.10 45.84
CA LYS A 21 46.82 -16.98 44.90
C LYS A 21 46.61 -17.38 43.44
N GLU A 22 46.74 -18.66 43.11
CA GLU A 22 46.53 -19.18 41.75
C GLU A 22 45.09 -19.65 41.54
N VAL A 23 44.47 -20.25 42.55
CA VAL A 23 43.13 -20.83 42.47
C VAL A 23 42.03 -19.80 42.67
N ASN A 24 42.21 -18.82 43.56
CA ASN A 24 41.17 -17.82 43.84
C ASN A 24 40.80 -16.97 42.60
N PRO A 25 41.74 -16.53 41.74
CA PRO A 25 41.38 -15.87 40.48
C PRO A 25 40.53 -16.74 39.55
N ILE A 26 40.78 -18.06 39.53
CA ILE A 26 40.00 -19.01 38.73
C ILE A 26 38.58 -19.11 39.29
N TYR A 27 38.45 -19.24 40.62
CA TYR A 27 37.14 -19.28 41.28
C TYR A 27 36.33 -18.01 41.01
N MET A 28 36.94 -16.83 41.17
CA MET A 28 36.29 -15.55 40.89
C MET A 28 35.87 -15.43 39.42
N ASN A 29 36.67 -15.93 38.48
CA ASN A 29 36.31 -15.93 37.06
C ASN A 29 35.11 -16.86 36.79
N ILE A 30 35.05 -18.02 37.44
CA ILE A 30 33.92 -18.95 37.32
C ILE A 30 32.64 -18.29 37.88
N GLU A 31 32.71 -17.66 39.05
CA GLU A 31 31.56 -16.93 39.63
C GLU A 31 31.09 -15.80 38.71
N ASP A 32 32.01 -15.02 38.14
CA ASP A 32 31.68 -13.98 37.16
C ASP A 32 31.03 -14.57 35.90
N MET A 33 31.51 -15.72 35.41
CA MET A 33 30.91 -16.41 34.26
C MET A 33 29.50 -16.93 34.58
N LEU A 34 29.28 -17.47 35.78
CA LEU A 34 27.97 -17.93 36.22
C LEU A 34 26.97 -16.77 36.30
N ALA A 35 27.36 -15.65 36.92
CA ALA A 35 26.54 -14.45 36.98
C ALA A 35 26.15 -13.95 35.57
N ARG A 36 27.10 -13.95 34.63
CA ARG A 36 26.84 -13.56 33.24
C ARG A 36 25.93 -14.54 32.50
N LEU A 37 25.98 -15.84 32.83
CA LEU A 37 25.06 -16.82 32.25
C LEU A 37 23.63 -16.61 32.75
N ASP A 38 23.44 -16.30 34.03
CA ASP A 38 22.13 -15.99 34.60
C ASP A 38 21.53 -14.71 33.98
N GLU A 39 22.36 -13.70 33.75
CA GLU A 39 21.96 -12.48 33.02
C GLU A 39 21.55 -12.80 31.58
N LEU A 40 22.32 -13.63 30.87
CA LEU A 40 22.00 -14.04 29.50
C LEU A 40 20.72 -14.87 29.43
N GLU A 41 20.47 -15.75 30.39
CA GLU A 41 19.23 -16.50 30.48
C GLU A 41 18.02 -15.57 30.66
N THR A 42 18.16 -14.57 31.55
CA THR A 42 17.13 -13.56 31.77
C THR A 42 16.86 -12.75 30.50
N LEU A 43 17.90 -12.30 29.80
CA LEU A 43 17.75 -11.58 28.53
C LEU A 43 17.08 -12.45 27.47
N LEU A 44 17.46 -13.73 27.37
CA LEU A 44 16.85 -14.65 26.42
C LEU A 44 15.36 -14.89 26.73
N ALA A 45 15.00 -15.00 28.00
CA ALA A 45 13.61 -15.13 28.42
C ALA A 45 12.80 -13.89 28.04
N ASN A 46 13.35 -12.69 28.25
CA ASN A 46 12.72 -11.43 27.87
C ASN A 46 12.52 -11.32 26.35
N VAL A 47 13.55 -11.63 25.55
CA VAL A 47 13.45 -11.61 24.08
C VAL A 47 12.41 -12.60 23.57
N LYS A 48 12.33 -13.81 24.15
CA LYS A 48 11.30 -14.79 23.79
C LYS A 48 9.90 -14.27 24.13
N ALA A 49 9.72 -13.66 25.29
CA ALA A 49 8.43 -13.09 25.69
C ALA A 49 8.00 -11.95 24.74
N GLU A 50 8.91 -11.04 24.40
CA GLU A 50 8.65 -9.95 23.46
C GLU A 50 8.33 -10.47 22.05
N ASN A 51 9.10 -11.45 21.56
CA ASN A 51 8.85 -12.06 20.26
C ASN A 51 7.47 -12.75 20.21
N ASN A 52 7.07 -13.43 21.30
CA ASN A 52 5.74 -14.04 21.38
C ASN A 52 4.63 -12.98 21.31
N ILE A 53 4.79 -11.83 21.96
CA ILE A 53 3.85 -10.71 21.86
C ILE A 53 3.78 -10.21 20.41
N ILE A 54 4.91 -10.04 19.74
CA ILE A 54 4.94 -9.53 18.36
C ILE A 54 4.24 -10.48 17.39
N VAL A 55 4.52 -11.77 17.51
CA VAL A 55 3.90 -12.80 16.67
C VAL A 55 2.39 -12.87 16.96
N ASP A 56 2.02 -12.99 18.23
CA ASP A 56 0.64 -13.26 18.62
C ASP A 56 -0.27 -12.04 18.44
N GLN A 57 0.20 -10.84 18.79
CA GLN A 57 -0.61 -9.62 18.73
C GLN A 57 -0.49 -8.88 17.40
N TYR A 58 0.69 -8.73 16.82
CA TYR A 58 0.83 -7.87 15.64
C TYR A 58 0.75 -8.65 14.35
N THR A 59 1.49 -9.75 14.26
CA THR A 59 1.58 -10.53 13.01
C THR A 59 0.25 -11.19 12.69
N ASN A 60 -0.38 -11.86 13.66
CA ASN A 60 -1.67 -12.51 13.45
C ASN A 60 -2.78 -11.50 13.11
N ASN A 61 -2.80 -10.32 13.75
CA ASN A 61 -3.79 -9.29 13.46
C ASN A 61 -3.63 -8.69 12.05
N ILE A 62 -2.40 -8.42 11.62
CA ILE A 62 -2.12 -7.94 10.26
C ILE A 62 -2.57 -8.98 9.22
N VAL A 63 -2.23 -10.25 9.44
CA VAL A 63 -2.64 -11.35 8.55
C VAL A 63 -4.15 -11.54 8.56
N GLY A 64 -4.80 -11.42 9.72
CA GLY A 64 -6.26 -11.48 9.85
C GLY A 64 -6.96 -10.37 9.06
N PHE A 65 -6.44 -9.15 9.11
CA PHE A 65 -6.98 -8.00 8.38
C PHE A 65 -6.75 -8.08 6.86
N ALA A 66 -5.76 -8.85 6.39
CA ALA A 66 -5.40 -8.91 4.97
C ALA A 66 -6.57 -9.33 4.06
N LYS A 67 -7.47 -10.20 4.55
CA LYS A 67 -8.67 -10.60 3.81
C LYS A 67 -9.64 -9.43 3.63
N GLU A 68 -9.93 -8.71 4.71
CA GLU A 68 -10.84 -7.56 4.71
C GLU A 68 -10.29 -6.43 3.84
N PHE A 69 -8.98 -6.19 3.92
CA PHE A 69 -8.30 -5.23 3.07
C PHE A 69 -8.40 -5.59 1.58
N ARG A 70 -8.25 -6.88 1.22
CA ARG A 70 -8.43 -7.34 -0.16
C ARG A 70 -9.86 -7.09 -0.65
N ILE A 71 -10.86 -7.41 0.17
CA ILE A 71 -12.27 -7.15 -0.15
C ILE A 71 -12.51 -5.65 -0.36
N LEU A 72 -11.96 -4.80 0.52
CA LEU A 72 -12.08 -3.35 0.39
C LEU A 72 -11.43 -2.85 -0.90
N LYS A 73 -10.22 -3.33 -1.23
CA LYS A 73 -9.54 -3.02 -2.49
C LYS A 73 -10.40 -3.39 -3.69
N GLU A 74 -10.95 -4.60 -3.74
CA GLU A 74 -11.80 -5.06 -4.84
C GLU A 74 -13.06 -4.20 -5.00
N ARG A 75 -13.66 -3.76 -3.88
CA ARG A 75 -14.80 -2.83 -3.90
C ARG A 75 -14.43 -1.46 -4.45
N ILE A 76 -13.26 -0.94 -4.09
CA ILE A 76 -12.75 0.33 -4.61
C ILE A 76 -12.48 0.20 -6.11
N ASP A 77 -11.75 -0.83 -6.53
CA ASP A 77 -11.43 -1.06 -7.95
C ASP A 77 -12.72 -1.20 -8.80
N THR A 78 -13.73 -1.89 -8.28
CA THR A 78 -15.03 -2.03 -8.95
C THR A 78 -15.75 -0.69 -9.09
N LEU A 79 -15.73 0.13 -8.04
CA LEU A 79 -16.34 1.46 -8.05
C LEU A 79 -15.62 2.40 -9.02
N GLU A 80 -14.29 2.41 -9.03
CA GLU A 80 -13.49 3.22 -9.96
C GLU A 80 -13.79 2.87 -11.41
N ASN A 81 -13.85 1.57 -11.73
CA ASN A 81 -14.22 1.10 -13.06
C ASN A 81 -15.63 1.55 -13.46
N PHE A 82 -16.59 1.47 -12.53
CA PHE A 82 -17.97 1.92 -12.78
C PHE A 82 -18.04 3.44 -13.02
N VAL A 83 -17.35 4.24 -12.19
CA VAL A 83 -17.27 5.70 -12.39
C VAL A 83 -16.63 6.04 -13.74
N GLY A 84 -15.58 5.31 -14.13
CA GLY A 84 -14.96 5.45 -15.46
C GLY A 84 -15.94 5.17 -16.60
N LEU A 85 -16.74 4.11 -16.48
CA LEU A 85 -17.79 3.78 -17.44
C LEU A 85 -18.87 4.88 -17.53
N VAL A 86 -19.35 5.38 -16.39
CA VAL A 86 -20.34 6.47 -16.34
C VAL A 86 -19.78 7.72 -17.03
N ASN A 87 -18.53 8.08 -16.74
CA ASN A 87 -17.87 9.23 -17.36
C ASN A 87 -17.78 9.09 -18.89
N ASN A 88 -17.42 7.90 -19.39
CA ASN A 88 -17.37 7.64 -20.83
C ASN A 88 -18.75 7.79 -21.47
N ASN A 89 -19.79 7.24 -20.84
CA ASN A 89 -21.16 7.34 -21.36
C ASN A 89 -21.67 8.78 -21.37
N VAL A 90 -21.36 9.56 -20.33
CA VAL A 90 -21.68 11.00 -20.30
C VAL A 90 -20.99 11.73 -21.44
N ASN A 91 -19.70 11.45 -21.70
CA ASN A 91 -18.97 12.06 -22.81
C ASN A 91 -19.58 11.70 -24.18
N GLU A 92 -20.02 10.45 -24.39
CA GLU A 92 -20.66 10.04 -25.63
C GLU A 92 -22.05 10.68 -25.80
N VAL A 93 -22.83 10.78 -24.73
CA VAL A 93 -24.11 11.52 -24.74
C VAL A 93 -23.88 13.00 -25.03
N GLU A 94 -22.84 13.60 -24.45
CA GLU A 94 -22.48 14.99 -24.70
C GLU A 94 -22.13 15.24 -26.17
N LYS A 95 -21.35 14.35 -26.80
CA LYS A 95 -21.05 14.41 -28.23
C LYS A 95 -22.29 14.23 -29.09
N SER A 96 -23.15 13.28 -28.74
CA SER A 96 -24.42 13.07 -29.44
C SER A 96 -25.33 14.29 -29.37
N LEU A 97 -25.27 15.01 -28.24
CA LEU A 97 -26.01 16.26 -28.08
C LEU A 97 -25.41 17.39 -28.91
N ASP A 98 -24.08 17.53 -28.97
CA ASP A 98 -23.42 18.48 -29.89
C ASP A 98 -23.85 18.26 -31.34
N ILE A 99 -23.88 17.00 -31.78
CA ILE A 99 -24.32 16.62 -33.13
C ILE A 99 -25.75 17.11 -33.37
N ALA A 100 -26.68 16.79 -32.47
CA ALA A 100 -28.09 17.17 -32.61
C ALA A 100 -28.30 18.69 -32.57
N GLU A 101 -27.58 19.40 -31.69
CA GLU A 101 -27.63 20.87 -31.60
C GLU A 101 -27.12 21.53 -32.88
N ASN A 102 -26.03 21.00 -33.46
CA ASN A 102 -25.49 21.46 -34.74
C ASN A 102 -26.45 21.16 -35.91
N GLU A 103 -27.02 19.97 -36.00
CA GLU A 103 -27.99 19.59 -37.04
C GLU A 103 -29.25 20.47 -37.00
N LEU A 104 -29.70 20.86 -35.81
CA LEU A 104 -30.88 21.70 -35.61
C LEU A 104 -30.58 23.20 -35.63
N ASN A 105 -29.30 23.61 -35.76
CA ASN A 105 -28.84 25.01 -35.66
C ASN A 105 -29.28 25.70 -34.34
N ILE A 106 -29.30 24.96 -33.23
CA ILE A 106 -29.69 25.48 -31.91
C ILE A 106 -28.42 25.78 -31.11
N THR A 107 -27.99 27.05 -31.04
CA THR A 107 -26.76 27.46 -30.35
C THR A 107 -26.98 28.13 -28.99
N ASP A 108 -28.16 28.73 -28.77
CA ASP A 108 -28.35 29.69 -27.66
C ASP A 108 -29.04 29.10 -26.41
N TYR A 109 -29.66 27.91 -26.53
CA TYR A 109 -30.33 27.19 -25.44
C TYR A 109 -29.85 25.74 -25.32
N SER A 110 -28.54 25.55 -25.41
CA SER A 110 -27.93 24.22 -25.37
C SER A 110 -28.41 23.45 -24.12
N LEU A 111 -28.96 22.26 -24.35
CA LEU A 111 -29.42 21.35 -23.29
C LEU A 111 -28.26 20.97 -22.36
N LYS A 112 -27.02 21.10 -22.85
CA LYS A 112 -25.80 20.99 -22.04
C LYS A 112 -25.79 21.96 -20.87
N GLY A 113 -26.30 23.17 -21.11
CA GLY A 113 -26.42 24.22 -20.12
C GLY A 113 -27.42 23.92 -19.01
N LEU A 114 -28.44 23.11 -19.28
CA LEU A 114 -29.49 22.78 -18.32
C LEU A 114 -29.22 21.48 -17.56
N ILE A 115 -28.55 20.50 -18.20
CA ILE A 115 -28.36 19.16 -17.65
C ILE A 115 -26.99 18.98 -17.00
N PHE A 116 -25.92 19.56 -17.57
CA PHE A 116 -24.54 19.25 -17.17
C PHE A 116 -23.80 20.36 -16.41
N LYS A 117 -24.35 21.59 -16.34
CA LYS A 117 -23.77 22.71 -15.56
C LYS A 117 -23.59 22.47 -14.04
N PRO A 118 -24.36 21.61 -13.34
CA PRO A 118 -24.09 21.38 -11.91
C PRO A 118 -22.87 20.48 -11.64
N PHE A 119 -22.40 19.70 -12.62
CA PHE A 119 -21.47 18.58 -12.35
C PHE A 119 -20.09 18.71 -13.02
N LEU A 120 -19.90 19.59 -14.00
CA LEU A 120 -18.66 19.68 -14.78
C LEU A 120 -18.12 21.12 -14.88
N SER A 121 -17.72 21.70 -13.75
CA SER A 121 -16.84 22.87 -13.75
C SER A 121 -15.39 22.45 -13.95
N LYS A 122 -15.01 22.17 -15.20
CA LYS A 122 -13.60 22.25 -15.64
C LYS A 122 -13.56 23.07 -16.92
N SER A 123 -13.23 24.35 -16.74
CA SER A 123 -12.99 25.30 -17.82
C SER A 123 -11.85 24.81 -18.73
N LYS A 124 -12.18 24.48 -19.98
CA LYS A 124 -11.29 24.73 -21.10
C LYS A 124 -12.05 25.58 -22.11
N SER A 125 -11.93 26.89 -21.94
CA SER A 125 -12.19 27.86 -23.00
C SER A 125 -11.11 27.67 -24.06
N GLY A 126 -11.53 27.28 -25.25
CA GLY A 126 -10.64 26.91 -26.35
C GLY A 126 -11.36 26.98 -27.69
N ASN A 127 -11.78 28.19 -28.04
CA ASN A 127 -11.79 28.80 -29.38
C ASN A 127 -12.32 28.03 -30.61
N GLN A 128 -13.30 28.71 -31.22
CA GLN A 128 -13.35 29.14 -32.63
C GLN A 128 -14.07 28.25 -33.66
N VAL A 129 -15.27 28.73 -33.97
CA VAL A 129 -15.90 28.72 -35.30
C VAL A 129 -14.86 29.03 -36.37
N SER A 130 -14.66 28.11 -37.30
CA SER A 130 -14.02 28.35 -38.59
C SER A 130 -15.04 28.03 -39.66
N LEU A 131 -15.60 29.07 -40.27
CA LEU A 131 -16.42 28.99 -41.46
C LEU A 131 -15.44 28.98 -42.65
N ASP A 132 -15.08 27.80 -43.14
CA ASP A 132 -14.37 27.66 -44.42
C ASP A 132 -15.17 26.76 -45.36
N SER A 133 -15.62 27.38 -46.44
CA SER A 133 -16.31 26.78 -47.57
C SER A 133 -15.28 26.12 -48.49
N SER A 134 -15.00 24.85 -48.25
CA SER A 134 -14.34 23.97 -49.22
C SER A 134 -15.10 22.65 -49.28
N ILE A 135 -15.50 22.26 -50.49
CA ILE A 135 -16.21 21.02 -50.78
C ILE A 135 -15.21 19.87 -50.63
N GLU A 136 -15.06 19.39 -49.41
CA GLU A 136 -14.69 18.01 -49.12
C GLU A 136 -15.97 17.38 -48.56
N GLU A 137 -16.27 16.12 -48.92
CA GLU A 137 -17.34 15.35 -48.27
C GLU A 137 -16.94 15.10 -46.81
N THR A 138 -17.04 16.14 -45.99
CA THR A 138 -16.85 16.07 -44.55
C THR A 138 -17.98 15.18 -44.07
N ILE A 139 -17.64 13.97 -43.63
CA ILE A 139 -18.57 13.07 -42.95
C ILE A 139 -19.06 13.86 -41.73
N ILE A 140 -20.20 14.53 -41.87
CA ILE A 140 -20.82 15.23 -40.76
C ILE A 140 -21.19 14.13 -39.76
N PRO A 141 -20.59 14.13 -38.56
CA PRO A 141 -20.94 13.12 -37.58
C PRO A 141 -22.43 13.30 -37.27
N THR A 142 -23.22 12.28 -37.59
CA THR A 142 -24.68 12.25 -37.41
C THR A 142 -25.08 10.97 -36.68
N ASN A 143 -26.08 11.09 -35.81
CA ASN A 143 -26.71 9.93 -35.20
C ASN A 143 -27.83 9.33 -36.07
N ILE A 144 -28.08 9.91 -37.25
CA ILE A 144 -29.08 9.44 -38.21
C ILE A 144 -28.38 8.60 -39.27
N LYS A 145 -28.71 7.31 -39.35
CA LYS A 145 -28.24 6.41 -40.41
C LYS A 145 -29.47 5.84 -41.11
N ASN A 146 -29.49 5.83 -42.44
CA ASN A 146 -30.63 5.36 -43.23
C ASN A 146 -31.98 6.02 -42.86
N ASN A 147 -31.98 7.33 -42.54
CA ASN A 147 -33.14 8.07 -42.00
C ASN A 147 -33.68 7.58 -40.64
N GLU A 148 -32.93 6.77 -39.90
CA GLU A 148 -33.30 6.31 -38.56
C GLU A 148 -32.31 6.83 -37.51
N PHE A 149 -32.84 7.29 -36.38
CA PHE A 149 -32.02 7.75 -35.25
C PHE A 149 -31.47 6.55 -34.48
N HIS A 150 -30.15 6.51 -34.32
CA HIS A 150 -29.48 5.53 -33.48
C HIS A 150 -29.02 6.18 -32.17
N PRO A 151 -29.60 5.82 -31.02
CA PRO A 151 -29.18 6.36 -29.74
C PRO A 151 -27.79 5.86 -29.35
N VAL A 152 -27.04 6.68 -28.61
CA VAL A 152 -25.79 6.27 -27.96
C VAL A 152 -26.08 5.16 -26.96
N GLU A 153 -25.33 4.07 -27.07
CA GLU A 153 -25.41 2.98 -26.11
C GLU A 153 -24.76 3.39 -24.79
N ILE A 154 -25.53 3.35 -23.71
CA ILE A 154 -25.06 3.61 -22.35
C ILE A 154 -25.27 2.38 -21.47
N PHE A 155 -24.58 2.35 -20.33
CA PHE A 155 -24.69 1.27 -19.36
C PHE A 155 -26.14 1.11 -18.91
N LYS A 156 -26.57 -0.14 -18.74
CA LYS A 156 -27.91 -0.46 -18.21
C LYS A 156 -27.79 -0.71 -16.71
N THR A 157 -28.67 -0.09 -15.93
CA THR A 157 -28.71 -0.23 -14.46
C THR A 157 -28.77 -1.71 -14.03
N ASP A 158 -29.58 -2.51 -14.71
CA ASP A 158 -29.79 -3.94 -14.42
C ASP A 158 -28.51 -4.80 -14.56
N ASN A 159 -27.51 -4.30 -15.30
CA ASN A 159 -26.23 -4.99 -15.48
C ASN A 159 -25.29 -4.77 -14.29
N TYR A 160 -25.51 -3.73 -13.47
CA TYR A 160 -24.60 -3.30 -12.41
C TYR A 160 -25.23 -3.29 -11.02
N PHE A 161 -26.55 -3.14 -10.92
CA PHE A 161 -27.29 -3.06 -9.66
C PHE A 161 -28.39 -4.11 -9.66
N LYS A 162 -28.20 -5.17 -8.88
CA LYS A 162 -29.18 -6.23 -8.59
C LYS A 162 -29.49 -6.26 -7.10
#